data_AF-A0A2N4U7D3-F1
#
_entry.id   AF-A0A2N4U7D3-F1
#
_cell.length_a   1.000
_cell.length_b   1.000
_cell.length_c   1.000
_cell.angle_alpha   90.00
_cell.angle_beta   90.00
_cell.angle_gamma   90.00
#
_symmetry.space_group_name_H-M   'P 1'
#
loop_
_entity.id
_entity.type
_entity.pdbx_description
1 polymer ?
#
loop_
_entity_poly.entity_id
_entity_poly.type
_entity_poly.pdbx_seq_one_letter_code
_entity_poly.pdbx_strand_id
1 'polypeptide(L)' 'MTTKLRLGPLPRRESVKFTISLSAQLKDELERYALAHSQLYGEKVDAVTLIPHMLERFMTSDRGFKRLR' A
#
# COMPACT_ATOMS: atom_id res chain seq x y z
N MET A 1 42.62 14.85 -5.24
CA MET A 1 41.30 15.40 -5.59
C MET A 1 40.29 14.28 -5.50
N THR A 2 39.40 14.32 -4.52
CA THR A 2 38.42 13.24 -4.28
C THR A 2 37.28 13.37 -5.29
N THR A 3 37.20 12.40 -6.20
CA THR A 3 36.15 12.26 -7.20
C THR A 3 34.81 12.06 -6.49
N LYS A 4 34.04 13.13 -6.29
CA LYS A 4 32.67 13.05 -5.78
C LYS A 4 31.82 12.32 -6.82
N LEU A 5 31.40 11.10 -6.49
CA LEU A 5 30.38 10.39 -7.24
C LEU A 5 29.12 11.28 -7.31
N ARG A 6 28.59 11.48 -8.52
CA ARG A 6 27.38 12.29 -8.77
C ARG A 6 26.12 11.69 -8.14
N LEU A 7 26.19 10.42 -7.76
CA LEU A 7 25.15 9.74 -7.01
C LEU A 7 25.51 9.83 -5.52
N GLY A 8 24.74 10.64 -4.78
CA GLY A 8 24.75 10.59 -3.32
C GLY A 8 24.25 9.22 -2.81
N PRO A 9 24.27 8.99 -1.49
CA PRO A 9 23.74 7.74 -0.93
C PRO A 9 22.32 7.49 -1.44
N LEU A 10 22.09 6.28 -1.97
CA LEU A 10 20.78 5.88 -2.48
C LEU A 10 19.73 5.98 -1.37
N PRO A 11 18.49 6.42 -1.67
CA PRO A 11 17.43 6.46 -0.68
C PRO A 11 17.17 5.06 -0.15
N ARG A 12 17.29 4.89 1.17
CA ARG A 12 16.92 3.64 1.83
C ARG A 12 15.41 3.46 1.67
N ARG A 13 15.02 2.44 0.90
CA ARG A 13 13.63 1.98 0.87
C ARG A 13 13.44 1.10 2.10
N GLU A 14 12.97 1.68 3.18
CA GLU A 14 12.61 0.93 4.38
C GLU A 14 11.21 0.32 4.16
N SER A 15 11.17 -1.00 3.97
CA SER A 15 9.92 -1.75 3.94
C SER A 15 9.58 -2.23 5.35
N VAL A 16 8.46 -1.77 5.90
CA VAL A 16 7.97 -2.21 7.21
C VAL A 16 6.94 -3.32 7.00
N LYS A 17 7.14 -4.48 7.63
CA LYS A 17 6.16 -5.57 7.64
C LYS A 17 5.25 -5.43 8.86
N PHE A 18 3.95 -5.45 8.63
CA PHE A 18 2.93 -5.48 9.67
C PHE A 18 2.18 -6.81 9.62
N THR A 19 1.96 -7.43 10.79
CA THR A 19 1.02 -8.53 10.96
C THR A 19 -0.24 -7.97 11.59
N ILE A 20 -1.39 -8.21 10.95
CA ILE A 20 -2.70 -7.72 11.40
C ILE A 20 -3.67 -8.89 11.56
N SER A 21 -4.55 -8.79 12.54
CA SER A 21 -5.67 -9.72 12.68
C SER A 21 -6.88 -9.15 11.96
N LEU A 22 -7.48 -9.92 11.05
CA LEU A 22 -8.69 -9.57 10.32
C LEU A 22 -9.82 -10.51 10.70
N SER A 23 -11.06 -10.04 10.64
CA SER A 23 -12.21 -10.94 10.69
C SER A 23 -12.29 -11.76 9.39
N ALA A 24 -12.87 -12.96 9.45
CA ALA A 24 -13.09 -13.79 8.27
C ALA A 24 -13.92 -13.06 7.21
N GLN A 25 -14.96 -12.33 7.63
CA GLN A 25 -15.80 -11.54 6.74
C GLN A 25 -14.99 -10.49 5.96
N LEU A 26 -14.11 -9.75 6.63
CA LEU A 26 -13.31 -8.71 5.98
C LEU A 26 -12.31 -9.32 4.98
N LYS A 27 -11.71 -10.47 5.31
CA LYS A 27 -10.87 -11.21 4.35
C LYS A 27 -11.66 -11.56 3.08
N ASP A 28 -12.87 -12.11 3.23
CA ASP A 28 -13.69 -12.53 2.09
C ASP A 28 -14.17 -11.33 1.24
N GLU A 29 -14.42 -10.18 1.86
CA GLU A 29 -14.72 -8.93 1.15
C GLU A 29 -13.50 -8.41 0.37
N LEU A 30 -12.31 -8.45 0.96
CA LEU A 30 -11.07 -8.05 0.30
C LEU A 30 -10.72 -8.96 -0.89
N GLU A 31 -10.91 -10.27 -0.77
CA GLU A 31 -10.72 -11.21 -1.87
C GLU A 31 -11.71 -10.97 -3.02
N ARG A 32 -12.97 -10.70 -2.70
CA ARG A 32 -13.98 -10.32 -3.71
C ARG A 32 -13.63 -9.02 -4.40
N TYR A 33 -13.16 -8.02 -3.66
CA TYR A 33 -12.71 -6.76 -4.25
C TYR A 33 -11.52 -6.95 -5.18
N ALA A 34 -10.52 -7.75 -4.76
CA ALA A 34 -9.36 -8.07 -5.56
C ALA A 34 -9.73 -8.79 -6.87
N LEU A 35 -10.68 -9.72 -6.82
CA LEU A 35 -11.22 -10.39 -8.01
C LEU A 35 -11.91 -9.40 -8.95
N ALA A 36 -12.77 -8.52 -8.42
CA ALA A 36 -13.47 -7.51 -9.21
C ALA A 36 -12.49 -6.53 -9.87
N HIS A 37 -11.46 -6.08 -9.14
CA HIS A 37 -10.40 -5.25 -9.68
C HIS A 37 -9.63 -5.98 -10.79
N SER A 38 -9.35 -7.27 -10.58
CA SER A 38 -8.63 -8.07 -11.57
C SER A 38 -9.41 -8.24 -12.88
N GLN A 39 -10.72 -8.43 -12.77
CA GLN A 39 -11.61 -8.52 -13.93
C GLN A 39 -11.70 -7.19 -14.68
N LEU A 40 -11.75 -6.07 -13.96
CA LEU A 40 -11.88 -4.74 -14.55
C LEU A 40 -10.61 -4.31 -15.31
N TYR A 41 -9.43 -4.58 -14.76
CA TYR A 41 -8.15 -4.12 -15.34
C TYR A 41 -7.38 -5.22 -16.07
N GLY A 42 -7.86 -6.48 -16.07
CA GLY A 42 -7.23 -7.60 -16.75
C GLY A 42 -5.94 -8.10 -16.09
N GLU A 43 -5.58 -7.58 -14.91
CA GLU A 43 -4.39 -7.97 -14.17
C GLU A 43 -4.80 -8.71 -12.90
N LYS A 44 -4.19 -9.87 -12.62
CA LYS A 44 -4.48 -10.60 -11.39
C LYS A 44 -3.87 -9.87 -10.20
N VAL A 45 -4.72 -9.30 -9.35
CA VAL A 45 -4.35 -8.57 -8.15
C VAL A 45 -4.78 -9.34 -6.91
N ASP A 46 -3.93 -9.39 -5.89
CA ASP A 46 -4.21 -9.99 -4.59
C ASP A 46 -4.68 -8.90 -3.60
N ALA A 47 -5.59 -9.25 -2.69
CA ALA A 47 -5.95 -8.43 -1.54
C ALA A 47 -4.72 -7.90 -0.79
N VAL A 48 -3.68 -8.73 -0.59
CA VAL A 48 -2.45 -8.32 0.13
C VAL A 48 -1.73 -7.19 -0.59
N THR A 49 -1.81 -7.14 -1.92
CA THR A 49 -1.22 -6.05 -2.72
C THR A 49 -2.07 -4.79 -2.70
N LEU A 50 -3.40 -4.92 -2.60
CA LEU A 50 -4.32 -3.79 -2.55
C LEU A 50 -4.37 -3.09 -1.19
N ILE A 51 -4.24 -3.85 -0.09
CA ILE A 51 -4.37 -3.32 1.27
C ILE A 51 -3.45 -2.10 1.51
N PRO A 52 -2.13 -2.13 1.20
CA PRO A 52 -1.28 -0.97 1.38
C PRO A 52 -1.77 0.26 0.59
N HIS A 53 -2.15 0.08 -0.67
CA HIS A 53 -2.66 1.16 -1.51
C HIS A 53 -3.99 1.73 -1.02
N MET A 54 -4.89 0.87 -0.53
CA MET A 54 -6.14 1.28 0.09
C MET A 54 -5.88 2.11 1.35
N LEU A 55 -4.96 1.68 2.21
CA LEU A 55 -4.59 2.38 3.44
C LEU A 55 -3.93 3.74 3.14
N GLU A 56 -3.01 3.80 2.19
CA GLU A 56 -2.40 5.07 1.75
C GLU A 56 -3.45 6.05 1.23
N ARG A 57 -4.36 5.57 0.37
CA ARG A 57 -5.46 6.38 -0.16
C ARG A 57 -6.39 6.83 0.96
N PHE A 58 -6.71 5.95 1.89
CA PHE A 58 -7.53 6.26 3.07
C PHE A 58 -6.91 7.39 3.88
N MET A 59 -5.65 7.24 4.31
CA MET A 59 -4.90 8.26 5.08
C MET A 59 -4.79 9.59 4.32
N THR A 60 -4.64 9.54 3.00
CA THR A 60 -4.57 10.72 2.14
C THR A 60 -5.94 11.31 1.82
N SER A 61 -7.05 10.62 2.10
CA SER A 61 -8.41 11.11 1.82
C SER A 61 -9.14 11.57 3.07
N ASP A 62 -8.75 11.07 4.24
CA ASP A 62 -9.36 11.41 5.52
C ASP A 62 -9.04 12.86 5.90
N ARG A 63 -10.03 13.75 5.70
CA ARG A 63 -9.91 15.17 6.02
C ARG A 63 -9.82 15.43 7.52
N GLY A 64 -10.45 14.59 8.34
CA GLY A 64 -10.40 14.70 9.80
C GLY A 64 -8.98 14.42 10.28
N PHE A 65 -8.41 13.30 9.82
CA PHE A 65 -7.02 12.94 10.09
C PHE A 65 -6.02 13.98 9.57
N LYS A 66 -6.22 14.48 8.34
CA LYS A 66 -5.37 15.55 7.77
C LYS A 66 -5.31 16.83 8.59
N ARG A 67 -6.36 17.16 9.35
CA ARG A 67 -6.37 18.35 10.21
C ARG A 67 -5.61 18.14 11.51
N LEU A 68 -5.36 16.88 11.90
CA LEU A 68 -4.66 16.51 13.14
C LEU A 68 -3.16 16.32 12.94
N ARG A 69 -2.72 16.08 11.70
CA ARG A 69 -1.31 15.97 11.31
C ARG A 69 -0.72 17.35 11.02
#